data_AF-A0AA38RJ43-F1
#
_entry.id   AF-A0AA38RJ43-F1
#
_cell.length_a   1.000
_cell.length_b   1.000
_cell.length_c   1.000
_cell.angle_alpha   90.00
_cell.angle_beta   90.00
_cell.angle_gamma   90.00
#
_symmetry.space_group_name_H-M   'P 1'
#
loop_
_entity.id
_entity.type
_entity.pdbx_description
1 polymer ?
#
loop_
_entity_poly.entity_id
_entity_poly.type
_entity_poly.pdbx_seq_one_letter_code
_entity_poly.pdbx_strand_id
1 'polypeptide(L)'
;MADQPAGSHHPPQPELVPAPAPEADDENDHNDSALGSVDSLRSSTASLTSSILNYRTFHGRTYHSDRYNVDYFTPNDEQQLESINISYYYLSIILDNRLYLAPIKKDIQKAVDIGTGTGIWAIWPNNTFDFVHMRYLFGAIIGWDLPYQQAYRCCKPEGWFESCEIDPLIYSDDGTTNGVYAVERWNELFREAGKKTGRSFAPVEDNLQANAIKDAGFVHREQANYKVPLGPWAADKKLKEIGQFAQFAMDNDLDGYTMHIWHNVLNWPKEEYPVFLMSVREYLKNRSIHGYMSVRIVYGRKPKDEVSAT
;
A
#
# COMPACT_ATOMS: atom_id res chain seq x y z
N MET A 1 12.83 -0.69 38.37
CA MET A 1 12.97 -1.99 37.68
C MET A 1 12.61 -1.73 36.22
N ALA A 2 13.55 -1.94 35.32
CA ALA A 2 13.37 -1.69 33.90
C ALA A 2 12.46 -2.77 33.32
N ASP A 3 11.29 -2.37 32.81
CA ASP A 3 10.53 -3.21 31.89
C ASP A 3 11.41 -3.43 30.66
N GLN A 4 11.86 -4.67 30.46
CA GLN A 4 12.40 -5.07 29.17
C GLN A 4 11.28 -4.93 28.14
N PRO A 5 11.52 -4.31 26.97
CA PRO A 5 10.52 -4.30 25.92
C PRO A 5 10.23 -5.76 25.54
N ALA A 6 8.97 -6.16 25.63
CA ALA A 6 8.52 -7.41 25.02
C ALA A 6 8.93 -7.35 23.55
N GLY A 7 9.91 -8.17 23.16
CA GLY A 7 10.39 -8.20 21.78
C GLY A 7 9.25 -8.51 20.84
N SER A 8 9.14 -7.78 19.73
CA SER A 8 8.31 -8.16 18.59
C SER A 8 8.56 -9.61 18.22
N HIS A 9 7.65 -10.49 18.60
CA HIS A 9 7.53 -11.84 18.08
C HIS A 9 6.52 -11.85 16.94
N HIS A 10 6.71 -11.01 15.93
CA HIS A 10 6.04 -11.26 14.65
C HIS A 10 6.85 -12.36 13.95
N PRO A 11 6.25 -13.52 13.66
CA PRO A 11 6.98 -14.58 12.99
C PRO A 11 7.47 -14.06 11.63
N PRO A 12 8.74 -14.31 11.26
CA PRO A 12 9.22 -13.94 9.95
C PRO A 12 8.35 -14.63 8.89
N GLN A 13 8.08 -13.92 7.80
CA GLN A 13 7.43 -14.52 6.65
C GLN A 13 8.28 -15.72 6.16
N PRO A 14 7.67 -16.82 5.68
CA PRO A 14 8.41 -17.90 5.05
C PRO A 14 9.30 -17.38 3.93
N GLU A 15 10.44 -18.04 3.71
CA GLU A 15 11.32 -17.73 2.59
C GLU A 15 10.60 -17.95 1.26
N LEU A 16 10.84 -17.06 0.30
CA LEU A 16 10.27 -17.16 -1.04
C LEU A 16 11.03 -18.21 -1.86
N VAL A 17 10.64 -19.46 -1.69
CA VAL A 17 11.13 -20.59 -2.48
C VAL A 17 10.13 -20.88 -3.59
N PRO A 18 10.55 -21.03 -4.86
CA PRO A 18 9.64 -21.40 -5.95
C PRO A 18 9.14 -22.83 -5.77
N ALA A 19 7.88 -23.08 -6.15
CA ALA A 19 7.34 -24.43 -6.22
C ALA A 19 8.13 -25.26 -7.26
N PRO A 20 8.29 -26.58 -7.04
CA PRO A 20 8.83 -27.44 -8.09
C PRO A 20 7.98 -27.32 -9.36
N ALA A 21 8.60 -27.51 -10.53
CA ALA A 21 7.89 -27.47 -11.80
C ALA A 21 6.65 -28.38 -11.75
N PRO A 22 5.47 -27.91 -12.16
CA PRO A 22 4.27 -28.71 -12.10
C PRO A 22 4.45 -29.96 -12.96
N GLU A 23 4.14 -31.14 -12.38
CA GLU A 23 3.76 -32.29 -13.19
C GLU A 23 2.42 -31.93 -13.87
N ALA A 24 2.25 -32.35 -15.12
CA ALA A 24 1.12 -31.94 -15.94
C ALA A 24 -0.19 -32.54 -15.40
N ASP A 25 -0.95 -31.74 -14.64
CA ASP A 25 -2.32 -32.06 -14.27
C ASP A 25 -3.29 -31.05 -14.91
N ASP A 26 -4.20 -31.60 -15.72
CA ASP A 26 -5.40 -30.97 -16.26
C ASP A 26 -6.39 -30.73 -15.12
N GLU A 27 -6.83 -29.50 -14.88
CA GLU A 27 -8.09 -29.27 -14.18
C GLU A 27 -8.92 -28.15 -14.81
N ASN A 28 -10.19 -28.47 -14.99
CA ASN A 28 -11.25 -27.66 -15.57
C ASN A 28 -12.29 -27.34 -14.47
N ASP A 29 -12.77 -26.10 -14.48
CA ASP A 29 -14.01 -25.53 -13.90
C ASP A 29 -14.45 -25.88 -12.46
N HIS A 30 -14.64 -24.82 -11.65
CA HIS A 30 -15.92 -24.60 -10.96
C HIS A 30 -16.21 -23.11 -10.70
N ASN A 31 -17.41 -22.72 -11.13
CA ASN A 31 -18.09 -21.45 -10.94
C ASN A 31 -19.06 -21.61 -9.75
N ASP A 32 -19.01 -20.71 -8.76
CA ASP A 32 -20.16 -20.47 -7.87
C ASP A 32 -20.19 -19.00 -7.42
N SER A 33 -21.37 -18.39 -7.54
CA SER A 33 -21.64 -16.98 -7.32
C SER A 33 -22.50 -16.80 -6.08
N ALA A 34 -21.99 -16.05 -5.11
CA ALA A 34 -22.78 -15.49 -4.01
C ALA A 34 -22.16 -14.16 -3.55
N LEU A 35 -22.53 -13.07 -4.22
CA LEU A 35 -22.27 -11.71 -3.73
C LEU A 35 -23.61 -11.05 -3.38
N GLY A 36 -23.82 -10.84 -2.09
CA GLY A 36 -24.89 -9.99 -1.56
C GLY A 36 -24.67 -8.55 -2.01
N SER A 37 -25.76 -7.88 -2.40
CA SER A 37 -25.73 -6.56 -3.01
C SER A 37 -25.18 -5.46 -2.07
N VAL A 38 -24.43 -4.56 -2.68
CA VAL A 38 -23.75 -3.37 -2.12
C VAL A 38 -24.67 -2.30 -1.51
N ASP A 39 -25.98 -2.55 -1.42
CA ASP A 39 -26.96 -1.60 -0.88
C ASP A 39 -26.91 -1.49 0.65
N SER A 40 -26.19 -2.38 1.36
CA SER A 40 -26.21 -2.38 2.84
C SER A 40 -25.17 -1.48 3.51
N LEU A 41 -24.35 -0.70 2.78
CA LEU A 41 -23.30 0.16 3.36
C LEU A 41 -23.57 1.67 3.27
N ARG A 42 -24.70 2.09 2.69
CA ARG A 42 -25.11 3.50 2.67
C ARG A 42 -25.92 3.86 3.91
N SER A 43 -25.28 3.93 5.08
CA SER A 43 -25.88 4.66 6.20
C SER A 43 -24.83 5.26 7.13
N SER A 44 -24.40 6.48 6.80
CA SER A 44 -24.15 7.53 7.79
C SER A 44 -24.17 8.90 7.09
N THR A 45 -25.00 9.80 7.62
CA THR A 45 -25.41 11.06 7.00
C THR A 45 -24.48 12.21 7.37
N ALA A 46 -23.73 12.72 6.40
CA ALA A 46 -23.42 14.14 6.26
C ALA A 46 -23.76 14.52 4.81
N SER A 47 -24.52 15.61 4.61
CA SER A 47 -24.92 16.03 3.26
C SER A 47 -23.68 16.49 2.48
N LEU A 48 -23.17 15.63 1.61
CA LEU A 48 -22.14 16.01 0.65
C LEU A 48 -22.76 17.05 -0.29
N THR A 49 -22.22 18.27 -0.33
CA THR A 49 -22.59 19.22 -1.39
C THR A 49 -22.32 18.57 -2.74
N SER A 50 -23.23 18.67 -3.70
CA SER A 50 -23.10 18.08 -5.04
C SER A 50 -21.75 18.37 -5.71
N SER A 51 -21.14 19.52 -5.38
CA SER A 51 -19.82 19.93 -5.84
C SER A 51 -18.63 19.05 -5.40
N ILE A 52 -18.77 18.23 -4.35
CA ILE A 52 -17.74 17.25 -3.94
C ILE A 52 -17.68 16.05 -4.90
N LEU A 53 -18.80 15.73 -5.56
CA LEU A 53 -18.90 14.60 -6.48
C LEU A 53 -18.49 14.96 -7.92
N ASN A 54 -17.98 16.17 -8.15
CA ASN A 54 -17.51 16.61 -9.47
C ASN A 54 -16.17 15.94 -9.79
N TYR A 55 -16.21 14.67 -10.20
CA TYR A 55 -15.03 13.93 -10.62
C TYR A 55 -14.49 14.47 -11.95
N ARG A 56 -13.15 14.48 -12.08
CA ARG A 56 -12.53 14.62 -13.40
C ARG A 56 -12.60 13.26 -14.11
N THR A 57 -12.82 13.27 -15.42
CA THR A 57 -12.79 12.04 -16.22
C THR A 57 -11.60 12.10 -17.17
N PHE A 58 -10.76 11.07 -17.15
CA PHE A 58 -9.63 10.92 -18.06
C PHE A 58 -9.67 9.50 -18.64
N HIS A 59 -9.66 9.40 -19.98
CA HIS A 59 -9.71 8.10 -20.68
C HIS A 59 -10.87 7.18 -20.22
N GLY A 60 -12.03 7.77 -19.90
CA GLY A 60 -13.21 7.03 -19.44
C GLY A 60 -13.16 6.59 -17.96
N ARG A 61 -12.09 6.91 -17.23
CA ARG A 61 -11.91 6.62 -15.80
C ARG A 61 -12.18 7.86 -14.97
N THR A 62 -12.72 7.70 -13.76
CA THR A 62 -12.98 8.83 -12.85
C THR A 62 -11.84 9.03 -11.86
N TYR A 63 -11.54 10.28 -11.54
CA TYR A 63 -10.52 10.65 -10.56
C TYR A 63 -11.03 11.78 -9.66
N HIS A 64 -10.29 12.04 -8.58
CA HIS A 64 -10.53 13.15 -7.66
C HIS A 64 -10.64 14.49 -8.40
N SER A 65 -11.52 15.37 -7.91
CA SER A 65 -11.73 16.71 -8.48
C SER A 65 -10.45 17.55 -8.43
N ASP A 66 -10.27 18.41 -9.44
CA ASP A 66 -9.19 19.41 -9.53
C ASP A 66 -9.39 20.63 -8.61
N ARG A 67 -10.53 20.67 -7.90
CA ARG A 67 -10.85 21.73 -6.92
C ARG A 67 -9.78 21.88 -5.84
N TYR A 68 -9.08 20.79 -5.55
CA TYR A 68 -7.89 20.81 -4.71
C TYR A 68 -6.70 20.45 -5.59
N ASN A 69 -5.55 21.06 -5.31
CA ASN A 69 -4.30 20.80 -6.04
C ASN A 69 -3.71 19.43 -5.65
N VAL A 70 -4.47 18.36 -5.86
CA VAL A 70 -4.15 16.98 -5.52
C VAL A 70 -4.22 16.17 -6.81
N ASP A 71 -3.08 15.95 -7.43
CA ASP A 71 -2.96 15.11 -8.62
C ASP A 71 -2.62 13.68 -8.18
N TYR A 72 -3.65 12.95 -7.76
CA TYR A 72 -3.53 11.56 -7.35
C TYR A 72 -3.58 10.63 -8.57
N PHE A 73 -2.71 9.62 -8.59
CA PHE A 73 -2.41 8.86 -9.79
C PHE A 73 -3.38 7.73 -10.09
N THR A 74 -4.10 7.20 -9.09
CA THR A 74 -5.09 6.13 -9.32
C THR A 74 -6.49 6.69 -9.55
N PRO A 75 -7.31 6.03 -10.38
CA PRO A 75 -8.75 6.28 -10.48
C PRO A 75 -9.49 6.06 -9.15
N ASN A 76 -10.77 6.40 -9.14
CA ASN A 76 -11.70 6.16 -8.03
C ASN A 76 -13.04 5.53 -8.48
N ASP A 77 -13.04 4.91 -9.66
CA ASP A 77 -14.18 4.14 -10.19
C ASP A 77 -14.23 2.71 -9.63
N GLU A 78 -15.34 2.02 -9.87
CA GLU A 78 -15.64 0.69 -9.33
C GLU A 78 -14.56 -0.35 -9.65
N GLN A 79 -13.99 -0.31 -10.85
CA GLN A 79 -12.91 -1.22 -11.25
C GLN A 79 -11.67 -1.05 -10.36
N GLN A 80 -11.26 0.21 -10.09
CA GLN A 80 -10.11 0.49 -9.23
C GLN A 80 -10.40 0.16 -7.76
N LEU A 81 -11.63 0.41 -7.30
CA LEU A 81 -12.05 0.06 -5.94
C LEU A 81 -12.01 -1.44 -5.71
N GLU A 82 -12.43 -2.26 -6.69
CA GLU A 82 -12.34 -3.70 -6.60
C GLU A 82 -10.88 -4.18 -6.51
N SER A 83 -10.00 -3.62 -7.33
CA SER A 83 -8.56 -3.90 -7.26
C SER A 83 -7.95 -3.58 -5.88
N ILE A 84 -8.39 -2.48 -5.25
CA ILE A 84 -7.99 -2.11 -3.89
C ILE A 84 -8.55 -3.08 -2.85
N ASN A 85 -9.79 -3.56 -3.00
CA ASN A 85 -10.38 -4.55 -2.10
C ASN A 85 -9.63 -5.88 -2.13
N ILE A 86 -9.26 -6.35 -3.34
CA ILE A 86 -8.41 -7.54 -3.51
C ILE A 86 -7.04 -7.30 -2.86
N SER A 87 -6.50 -6.09 -3.02
CA SER A 87 -5.21 -5.72 -2.42
C SER A 87 -5.24 -5.73 -0.89
N TYR A 88 -6.36 -5.28 -0.32
CA TYR A 88 -6.63 -5.38 1.10
C TYR A 88 -6.76 -6.85 1.57
N TYR A 89 -7.35 -7.72 0.76
CA TYR A 89 -7.51 -9.14 1.08
C TYR A 89 -6.16 -9.86 1.19
N TYR A 90 -5.24 -9.71 0.23
CA TYR A 90 -3.92 -10.34 0.40
C TYR A 90 -3.14 -9.74 1.58
N LEU A 91 -3.33 -8.45 1.89
CA LEU A 91 -2.71 -7.81 3.05
C LEU A 91 -3.25 -8.38 4.37
N SER A 92 -4.56 -8.69 4.44
CA SER A 92 -5.12 -9.34 5.63
C SER A 92 -4.53 -10.73 5.86
N ILE A 93 -4.27 -11.49 4.77
CA ILE A 93 -3.57 -12.77 4.86
C ILE A 93 -2.15 -12.56 5.38
N ILE A 94 -1.38 -11.61 4.82
CA ILE A 94 -0.02 -11.26 5.30
C ILE A 94 -0.03 -11.02 6.80
N LEU A 95 -1.04 -10.30 7.30
CA LEU A 95 -1.18 -9.89 8.69
C LEU A 95 -1.82 -10.93 9.62
N ASP A 96 -2.09 -12.15 9.14
CA ASP A 96 -2.81 -13.20 9.88
C ASP A 96 -4.18 -12.70 10.39
N ASN A 97 -4.91 -12.00 9.52
CA ASN A 97 -6.20 -11.36 9.78
C ASN A 97 -6.17 -10.28 10.89
N ARG A 98 -4.99 -9.79 11.26
CA ARG A 98 -4.86 -8.62 12.13
C ARG A 98 -5.04 -7.33 11.32
N LEU A 99 -5.64 -6.31 11.94
CA LEU A 99 -5.81 -4.99 11.30
C LEU A 99 -4.55 -4.14 11.37
N TYR A 100 -3.72 -4.35 12.41
CA TYR A 100 -2.49 -3.63 12.72
C TYR A 100 -1.54 -4.55 13.52
N LEU A 101 -0.26 -4.19 13.59
CA LEU A 101 0.78 -4.89 14.35
C LEU A 101 1.14 -4.21 15.67
N ALA A 102 0.92 -2.90 15.79
CA ALA A 102 1.20 -2.14 17.00
C ALA A 102 0.49 -2.76 18.22
N PRO A 103 1.18 -2.93 19.37
CA PRO A 103 0.60 -3.58 20.54
C PRO A 103 -0.27 -2.60 21.34
N ILE A 104 -1.39 -2.21 20.74
CA ILE A 104 -2.33 -1.27 21.34
C ILE A 104 -3.19 -1.96 22.41
N LYS A 105 -3.62 -1.18 23.42
CA LYS A 105 -4.52 -1.69 24.45
C LYS A 105 -5.91 -1.95 23.87
N LYS A 106 -6.66 -2.89 24.46
CA LYS A 106 -8.03 -3.22 23.99
C LYS A 106 -9.06 -2.14 24.29
N ASP A 107 -8.76 -1.24 25.22
CA ASP A 107 -9.64 -0.19 25.73
C ASP A 107 -9.31 1.20 25.17
N ILE A 108 -8.70 1.29 23.98
CA ILE A 108 -8.48 2.58 23.32
C ILE A 108 -9.81 3.32 23.11
N GLN A 109 -9.78 4.64 23.27
CA GLN A 109 -10.99 5.47 23.20
C GLN A 109 -11.09 6.21 21.86
N LYS A 110 -9.94 6.57 21.27
CA LYS A 110 -9.87 7.35 20.04
C LYS A 110 -8.79 6.79 19.12
N ALA A 111 -9.23 6.27 17.98
CA ALA A 111 -8.36 5.91 16.86
C ALA A 111 -8.63 6.82 15.66
N VAL A 112 -7.63 7.00 14.81
CA VAL A 112 -7.81 7.64 13.51
C VAL A 112 -6.95 7.01 12.44
N ASP A 113 -7.53 6.88 11.25
CA ASP A 113 -6.86 6.45 10.04
C ASP A 113 -6.66 7.64 9.10
N ILE A 114 -5.45 7.78 8.57
CA ILE A 114 -4.97 9.00 7.89
C ILE A 114 -4.78 8.73 6.40
N GLY A 115 -5.41 9.59 5.59
CA GLY A 115 -5.20 9.76 4.14
C GLY A 115 -5.35 11.25 3.77
N THR A 116 -4.63 12.12 4.47
CA THR A 116 -5.10 13.49 4.76
C THR A 116 -4.93 14.54 3.66
N GLY A 117 -4.59 14.17 2.42
CA GLY A 117 -4.33 15.14 1.36
C GLY A 117 -3.34 16.23 1.83
N THR A 118 -3.74 17.49 1.87
CA THR A 118 -2.90 18.61 2.34
C THR A 118 -2.67 18.66 3.85
N GLY A 119 -3.33 17.81 4.65
CA GLY A 119 -3.18 17.79 6.11
C GLY A 119 -3.88 18.94 6.85
N ILE A 120 -4.44 19.93 6.15
CA ILE A 120 -5.13 21.09 6.74
C ILE A 120 -6.32 20.67 7.63
N TRP A 121 -6.92 19.52 7.34
CA TRP A 121 -8.04 18.98 8.11
C TRP A 121 -7.60 18.17 9.34
N ALA A 122 -6.33 17.78 9.42
CA ALA A 122 -5.74 17.04 10.55
C ALA A 122 -5.25 17.98 11.68
N ILE A 123 -5.84 19.17 11.80
CA ILE A 123 -5.58 20.11 12.90
C ILE A 123 -6.43 19.68 14.10
N TRP A 124 -6.06 18.55 14.71
CA TRP A 124 -6.62 18.13 15.99
C TRP A 124 -5.81 18.72 17.15
N PRO A 125 -6.37 18.85 18.36
CA PRO A 125 -5.58 19.18 19.54
C PRO A 125 -4.43 18.18 19.74
N ASN A 126 -3.35 18.63 20.40
CA ASN A 126 -2.27 17.71 20.77
C ASN A 126 -2.83 16.58 21.65
N ASN A 127 -2.24 15.39 21.56
CA ASN A 127 -2.59 14.26 22.44
C ASN A 127 -4.08 13.89 22.36
N THR A 128 -4.64 13.78 21.15
CA THR A 128 -6.04 13.44 20.92
C THR A 128 -6.29 11.94 20.80
N PHE A 129 -5.41 11.19 20.13
CA PHE A 129 -5.66 9.79 19.74
C PHE A 129 -4.79 8.81 20.53
N ASP A 130 -5.39 7.69 20.94
CA ASP A 130 -4.69 6.56 21.53
C ASP A 130 -3.96 5.72 20.46
N PHE A 131 -4.49 5.74 19.23
CA PHE A 131 -3.90 5.08 18.06
C PHE A 131 -4.05 5.93 16.80
N VAL A 132 -2.96 6.09 16.06
CA VAL A 132 -2.93 6.76 14.75
C VAL A 132 -2.42 5.76 13.73
N HIS A 133 -3.13 5.59 12.62
CA HIS A 133 -2.73 4.67 11.56
C HIS A 133 -2.70 5.39 10.21
N MET A 134 -1.81 4.95 9.33
CA MET A 134 -1.81 5.35 7.93
C MET A 134 -1.38 4.19 7.03
N ARG A 135 -1.92 4.13 5.82
CA ARG A 135 -1.66 3.02 4.90
C ARG A 135 -1.70 3.44 3.44
N TYR A 136 -0.77 2.88 2.66
CA TYR A 136 -0.69 2.99 1.20
C TYR A 136 -0.76 4.44 0.71
N LEU A 137 0.11 5.27 1.27
CA LEU A 137 0.25 6.68 0.91
C LEU A 137 1.47 6.94 0.00
N PHE A 138 2.18 5.89 -0.43
CA PHE A 138 3.16 5.94 -1.52
C PHE A 138 2.57 6.64 -2.76
N GLY A 139 3.37 7.47 -3.43
CA GLY A 139 2.91 8.26 -4.58
C GLY A 139 1.88 9.35 -4.26
N ALA A 140 1.37 9.46 -3.02
CA ALA A 140 0.41 10.48 -2.59
C ALA A 140 1.10 11.66 -1.88
N ILE A 141 2.11 11.37 -1.05
CA ILE A 141 2.75 12.33 -0.14
C ILE A 141 4.01 12.95 -0.76
N ILE A 142 4.16 14.26 -0.57
CA ILE A 142 5.44 14.97 -0.71
C ILE A 142 5.98 15.20 0.71
N GLY A 143 7.22 14.78 0.99
CA GLY A 143 7.87 14.97 2.29
C GLY A 143 7.28 14.07 3.38
N TRP A 144 7.93 12.93 3.62
CA TRP A 144 7.45 11.92 4.57
C TRP A 144 7.55 12.33 6.04
N ASP A 145 8.34 13.34 6.39
CA ASP A 145 8.51 13.74 7.80
C ASP A 145 7.25 14.38 8.39
N LEU A 146 6.54 15.19 7.61
CA LEU A 146 5.42 16.00 8.11
C LEU A 146 4.24 15.13 8.62
N PRO A 147 3.75 14.11 7.89
CA PRO A 147 2.71 13.22 8.39
C PRO A 147 3.09 12.54 9.72
N TYR A 148 4.35 12.15 9.89
CA TYR A 148 4.84 11.51 11.11
C TYR A 148 4.92 12.50 12.27
N GLN A 149 5.37 13.73 12.01
CA GLN A 149 5.35 14.82 13.01
C GLN A 149 3.91 15.13 13.45
N GLN A 150 2.95 15.19 12.53
CA GLN A 150 1.54 15.40 12.87
C GLN A 150 0.93 14.21 13.61
N ALA A 151 1.27 12.98 13.21
CA ALA A 151 0.89 11.78 13.95
C ALA A 151 1.43 11.83 15.38
N TYR A 152 2.71 12.16 15.58
CA TYR A 152 3.33 12.31 16.89
C TYR A 152 2.64 13.39 17.73
N ARG A 153 2.37 14.56 17.15
CA ARG A 153 1.68 15.67 17.83
C ARG A 153 0.28 15.27 18.31
N CYS A 154 -0.48 14.59 17.46
CA CYS A 154 -1.86 14.20 17.73
C CYS A 154 -1.98 12.92 18.57
N CYS A 155 -0.95 12.07 18.59
CA CYS A 155 -0.91 10.88 19.43
C CYS A 155 -0.77 11.28 20.91
N LYS A 156 -1.53 10.64 21.80
CA LYS A 156 -1.39 10.81 23.26
C LYS A 156 -0.05 10.26 23.74
N PRO A 157 0.49 10.72 24.87
CA PRO A 157 1.55 9.99 25.56
C PRO A 157 1.14 8.54 25.76
N GLU A 158 2.06 7.61 25.53
CA GLU A 158 1.83 6.15 25.51
C GLU A 158 0.91 5.64 24.37
N GLY A 159 0.38 6.53 23.52
CA GLY A 159 -0.35 6.14 22.31
C GLY A 159 0.58 5.59 21.23
N TRP A 160 0.01 4.83 20.30
CA TRP A 160 0.74 4.19 19.21
C TRP A 160 0.49 4.85 17.86
N PHE A 161 1.49 4.79 17.00
CA PHE A 161 1.39 5.12 15.60
C PHE A 161 1.87 3.95 14.75
N GLU A 162 1.17 3.65 13.64
CA GLU A 162 1.55 2.63 12.66
C GLU A 162 1.42 3.16 11.23
N SER A 163 2.42 2.85 10.41
CA SER A 163 2.44 3.08 8.96
C SER A 163 2.62 1.76 8.23
N CYS A 164 1.72 1.45 7.30
CA CYS A 164 1.76 0.27 6.45
C CYS A 164 1.90 0.68 4.97
N GLU A 165 3.06 0.44 4.36
CA GLU A 165 3.34 0.88 3.00
C GLU A 165 3.75 -0.26 2.09
N ILE A 166 3.48 -0.10 0.80
CA ILE A 166 3.92 -0.98 -0.27
C ILE A 166 4.80 -0.19 -1.23
N ASP A 167 5.89 -0.81 -1.68
CA ASP A 167 6.64 -0.38 -2.84
C ASP A 167 6.10 -1.16 -4.04
N PRO A 168 5.51 -0.51 -5.05
CA PRO A 168 5.01 -1.19 -6.25
C PRO A 168 6.15 -1.60 -7.18
N LEU A 169 7.41 -1.58 -6.74
CA LEU A 169 8.56 -2.02 -7.50
C LEU A 169 8.71 -3.53 -7.41
N ILE A 170 9.05 -4.15 -8.55
CA ILE A 170 9.13 -5.60 -8.70
C ILE A 170 10.58 -6.06 -8.62
N TYR A 171 10.83 -7.01 -7.74
CA TYR A 171 12.13 -7.62 -7.48
C TYR A 171 12.07 -9.14 -7.50
N SER A 172 13.22 -9.81 -7.58
CA SER A 172 13.36 -11.24 -7.33
C SER A 172 14.61 -11.51 -6.51
N ASP A 173 14.58 -12.55 -5.68
CA ASP A 173 15.73 -12.98 -4.88
C ASP A 173 16.75 -13.79 -5.72
N ASP A 174 16.27 -14.42 -6.80
CA ASP A 174 17.04 -15.32 -7.65
C ASP A 174 17.43 -14.70 -9.00
N GLY A 175 17.11 -13.43 -9.22
CA GLY A 175 17.45 -12.69 -10.43
C GLY A 175 16.61 -13.03 -11.65
N THR A 176 15.52 -13.80 -11.51
CA THR A 176 14.62 -14.16 -12.63
C THR A 176 13.92 -12.96 -13.27
N THR A 177 13.87 -11.82 -12.58
CA THR A 177 13.34 -10.55 -13.14
C THR A 177 14.34 -9.79 -14.02
N ASN A 178 15.63 -10.17 -14.03
CA ASN A 178 16.66 -9.44 -14.77
C ASN A 178 16.47 -9.57 -16.29
N GLY A 179 16.49 -8.45 -17.03
CA GLY A 179 16.29 -8.45 -18.47
C GLY A 179 14.83 -8.69 -18.90
N VAL A 180 13.89 -8.77 -17.95
CA VAL A 180 12.47 -8.87 -18.26
C VAL A 180 11.94 -7.47 -18.55
N TYR A 181 11.74 -7.16 -19.84
CA TYR A 181 11.28 -5.84 -20.32
C TYR A 181 10.08 -5.30 -19.51
N ALA A 182 9.07 -6.13 -19.25
CA ALA A 182 7.88 -5.72 -18.50
C ALA A 182 8.21 -5.21 -17.09
N VAL A 183 9.11 -5.89 -16.38
CA VAL A 183 9.53 -5.55 -15.02
C VAL A 183 10.40 -4.29 -15.02
N GLU A 184 11.36 -4.20 -15.94
CA GLU A 184 12.24 -3.04 -16.05
C GLU A 184 11.45 -1.78 -16.39
N ARG A 185 10.52 -1.86 -17.35
CA ARG A 185 9.68 -0.74 -17.76
C ARG A 185 8.68 -0.35 -16.67
N TRP A 186 8.13 -1.32 -15.94
CA TRP A 186 7.26 -1.09 -14.78
C TRP A 186 8.00 -0.33 -13.67
N ASN A 187 9.19 -0.79 -13.29
CA ASN A 187 9.99 -0.13 -12.25
C ASN A 187 10.45 1.28 -12.69
N GLU A 188 10.82 1.45 -13.97
CA GLU A 188 11.15 2.74 -14.56
C GLU A 188 9.97 3.72 -14.46
N LEU A 189 8.75 3.26 -14.78
CA LEU A 189 7.53 4.07 -14.71
C LEU A 189 7.38 4.76 -13.35
N PHE A 190 7.43 3.99 -12.25
CA PHE A 190 7.23 4.52 -10.90
C PHE A 190 8.41 5.37 -10.42
N ARG A 191 9.65 4.99 -10.75
CA ARG A 191 10.84 5.76 -10.37
C ARG A 191 10.88 7.12 -11.07
N GLU A 192 10.62 7.16 -12.37
CA GLU A 192 10.58 8.42 -13.13
C GLU A 192 9.40 9.29 -12.71
N ALA A 193 8.24 8.68 -12.42
CA ALA A 193 7.10 9.42 -11.88
C ALA A 193 7.43 10.07 -10.54
N GLY A 194 8.12 9.34 -9.66
CA GLY A 194 8.52 9.88 -8.37
C GLY A 194 9.50 11.04 -8.47
N LYS A 195 10.51 10.93 -9.36
CA LYS A 195 11.43 12.04 -9.66
C LYS A 195 10.70 13.27 -10.19
N LYS A 196 9.76 13.09 -11.11
CA LYS A 196 9.05 14.20 -11.78
C LYS A 196 8.05 14.90 -10.87
N THR A 197 7.43 14.17 -9.96
CA THR A 197 6.39 14.70 -9.05
C THR A 197 6.91 15.11 -7.69
N GLY A 198 8.11 14.67 -7.30
CA GLY A 198 8.64 14.81 -5.94
C GLY A 198 7.96 13.90 -4.91
N ARG A 199 7.15 12.93 -5.35
CA ARG A 199 6.45 11.95 -4.49
C ARG A 199 7.13 10.60 -4.61
N SER A 200 7.65 10.04 -3.52
CA SER A 200 8.25 8.70 -3.59
C SER A 200 7.16 7.64 -3.78
N PHE A 201 7.36 6.78 -4.77
CA PHE A 201 6.62 5.53 -4.92
C PHE A 201 7.32 4.36 -4.21
N ALA A 202 8.53 4.56 -3.68
CA ALA A 202 9.32 3.50 -3.06
C ALA A 202 9.73 3.84 -1.62
N PRO A 203 8.78 4.19 -0.72
CA PRO A 203 9.11 4.57 0.66
C PRO A 203 9.82 3.48 1.48
N VAL A 204 9.69 2.21 1.10
CA VAL A 204 10.37 1.08 1.76
C VAL A 204 11.84 1.00 1.33
N GLU A 205 12.12 1.07 0.03
CA GLU A 205 13.46 1.13 -0.56
C GLU A 205 14.23 2.37 -0.10
N ASP A 206 13.58 3.54 -0.16
CA ASP A 206 14.14 4.83 0.25
C ASP A 206 14.29 4.95 1.78
N ASN A 207 13.84 3.94 2.54
CA ASN A 207 13.85 3.89 4.00
C ASN A 207 13.12 5.06 4.69
N LEU A 208 12.15 5.66 4.01
CA LEU A 208 11.47 6.89 4.46
C LEU A 208 10.67 6.67 5.74
N GLN A 209 9.95 5.54 5.85
CA GLN A 209 9.15 5.25 7.03
C GLN A 209 10.01 5.15 8.31
N ALA A 210 11.13 4.42 8.22
CA ALA A 210 12.01 4.18 9.37
C ALA A 210 12.72 5.45 9.84
N ASN A 211 13.12 6.32 8.90
CA ASN A 211 13.69 7.63 9.21
C ASN A 211 12.62 8.54 9.84
N ALA A 212 11.47 8.70 9.19
CA ALA A 212 10.42 9.62 9.63
C ALA A 212 9.86 9.26 11.01
N ILE A 213 9.69 7.98 11.35
CA ILE A 213 9.23 7.58 12.69
C ILE A 213 10.24 7.88 13.79
N LYS A 214 11.53 7.76 13.49
CA LYS A 214 12.61 8.05 14.41
C LYS A 214 12.69 9.56 14.62
N ASP A 215 12.69 10.32 13.54
CA ASP A 215 12.88 11.77 13.57
C ASP A 215 11.67 12.50 14.17
N ALA A 216 10.47 11.93 14.05
CA ALA A 216 9.28 12.42 14.76
C ALA A 216 9.32 12.21 16.28
N GLY A 217 10.22 11.37 16.81
CA GLY A 217 10.41 11.17 18.25
C GLY A 217 9.68 9.98 18.87
N PHE A 218 9.09 9.09 18.07
CA PHE A 218 8.49 7.86 18.59
C PHE A 218 9.57 6.94 19.19
N VAL A 219 9.24 6.26 20.28
CA VAL A 219 10.07 5.26 20.97
C VAL A 219 9.49 3.86 20.80
N HIS A 220 10.21 2.82 21.26
CA HIS A 220 9.81 1.41 21.06
C HIS A 220 9.42 1.11 19.60
N ARG A 221 10.27 1.58 18.68
CA ARG A 221 10.03 1.47 17.24
C ARG A 221 10.36 0.08 16.77
N GLU A 222 9.47 -0.51 16.00
CA GLU A 222 9.67 -1.81 15.37
C GLU A 222 9.23 -1.74 13.91
N GLN A 223 9.77 -2.66 13.11
CA GLN A 223 9.41 -2.78 11.71
C GLN A 223 9.29 -4.25 11.31
N ALA A 224 8.33 -4.55 10.45
CA ALA A 224 8.15 -5.85 9.82
C ALA A 224 8.15 -5.66 8.30
N ASN A 225 8.98 -6.45 7.63
CA ASN A 225 9.08 -6.45 6.17
C ASN A 225 8.45 -7.73 5.63
N TYR A 226 7.64 -7.58 4.59
CA TYR A 226 6.95 -8.66 3.90
C TYR A 226 7.23 -8.56 2.40
N LYS A 227 7.26 -9.71 1.73
CA LYS A 227 7.33 -9.82 0.28
C LYS A 227 5.99 -10.32 -0.23
N VAL A 228 5.43 -9.68 -1.24
CA VAL A 228 4.16 -10.05 -1.87
C VAL A 228 4.50 -10.66 -3.22
N PRO A 229 4.47 -12.00 -3.38
CA PRO A 229 4.67 -12.62 -4.68
C PRO A 229 3.70 -12.06 -5.71
N LEU A 230 4.11 -12.01 -6.96
CA LEU A 230 3.25 -11.73 -8.09
C LEU A 230 3.00 -13.04 -8.84
N GLY A 231 1.86 -13.66 -8.54
CA GLY A 231 1.45 -14.95 -9.09
C GLY A 231 1.71 -16.17 -8.18
N PRO A 232 1.15 -17.34 -8.53
CA PRO A 232 1.15 -18.55 -7.69
C PRO A 232 2.46 -19.35 -7.71
N TRP A 233 3.61 -18.70 -7.84
CA TRP A 233 4.90 -19.39 -8.02
C TRP A 233 5.53 -19.86 -6.70
N ALA A 234 5.19 -19.25 -5.56
CA ALA A 234 5.77 -19.62 -4.27
C ALA A 234 5.36 -21.04 -3.84
N ALA A 235 6.29 -21.77 -3.22
CA ALA A 235 6.07 -23.12 -2.71
C ALA A 235 5.18 -23.12 -1.46
N ASP A 236 5.36 -22.14 -0.58
CA ASP A 236 4.53 -21.96 0.61
C ASP A 236 3.07 -21.67 0.22
N LYS A 237 2.13 -22.38 0.85
CA LYS A 237 0.69 -22.29 0.50
C LYS A 237 0.11 -20.89 0.74
N LYS A 238 0.50 -20.24 1.83
CA LYS A 238 0.03 -18.91 2.18
C LYS A 238 0.59 -17.87 1.21
N LEU A 239 1.88 -17.98 0.87
CA LEU A 239 2.52 -17.07 -0.09
C LEU A 239 2.01 -17.27 -1.52
N LYS A 240 1.70 -18.51 -1.89
CA LYS A 240 1.03 -18.82 -3.15
C LYS A 240 -0.34 -18.15 -3.25
N GLU A 241 -1.15 -18.26 -2.20
CA GLU A 241 -2.47 -17.63 -2.12
C GLU A 241 -2.35 -16.09 -2.20
N ILE A 242 -1.47 -15.49 -1.41
CA ILE A 242 -1.15 -14.05 -1.50
C ILE A 242 -0.78 -13.68 -2.94
N GLY A 243 0.07 -14.49 -3.59
CA GLY A 243 0.50 -14.25 -4.96
C GLY A 243 -0.62 -14.31 -5.99
N GLN A 244 -1.61 -15.20 -5.81
CA GLN A 244 -2.79 -15.28 -6.66
C GLN A 244 -3.64 -14.01 -6.56
N PHE A 245 -3.90 -13.53 -5.34
CA PHE A 245 -4.67 -12.31 -5.13
C PHE A 245 -3.92 -11.06 -5.59
N ALA A 246 -2.61 -10.98 -5.37
CA ALA A 246 -1.80 -9.87 -5.86
C ALA A 246 -1.80 -9.82 -7.41
N GLN A 247 -1.64 -10.98 -8.06
CA GLN A 247 -1.79 -11.10 -9.51
C GLN A 247 -3.20 -10.65 -9.95
N PHE A 248 -4.25 -11.14 -9.29
CA PHE A 248 -5.63 -10.80 -9.63
C PHE A 248 -5.93 -9.31 -9.49
N ALA A 249 -5.43 -8.65 -8.43
CA ALA A 249 -5.55 -7.20 -8.26
C ALA A 249 -4.92 -6.44 -9.44
N MET A 250 -3.69 -6.81 -9.81
CA MET A 250 -2.97 -6.20 -10.93
C MET A 250 -3.65 -6.46 -12.27
N ASP A 251 -4.09 -7.69 -12.55
CA ASP A 251 -4.79 -8.04 -13.79
C ASP A 251 -6.15 -7.34 -13.90
N ASN A 252 -6.87 -7.18 -12.77
CA ASN A 252 -8.16 -6.50 -12.71
C ASN A 252 -8.07 -5.03 -13.14
N ASP A 253 -7.00 -4.32 -12.77
CA ASP A 253 -6.88 -2.89 -13.08
C ASP A 253 -5.46 -2.37 -13.35
N LEU A 254 -4.75 -3.05 -14.25
CA LEU A 254 -3.41 -2.65 -14.68
C LEU A 254 -3.36 -1.20 -15.20
N ASP A 255 -4.42 -0.81 -15.88
CA ASP A 255 -4.61 0.53 -16.43
C ASP A 255 -4.76 1.58 -15.32
N GLY A 256 -5.53 1.29 -14.27
CA GLY A 256 -5.73 2.20 -13.14
C GLY A 256 -4.43 2.56 -12.41
N TYR A 257 -3.47 1.64 -12.35
CA TYR A 257 -2.18 1.89 -11.72
C TYR A 257 -1.19 2.68 -12.58
N THR A 258 -1.32 2.63 -13.91
CA THR A 258 -0.22 3.05 -14.81
C THR A 258 -0.60 4.15 -15.79
N MET A 259 -1.86 4.23 -16.20
CA MET A 259 -2.30 5.09 -17.30
C MET A 259 -2.03 6.57 -17.06
N HIS A 260 -2.41 7.08 -15.88
CA HIS A 260 -2.23 8.47 -15.53
C HIS A 260 -0.74 8.84 -15.45
N ILE A 261 0.07 7.96 -14.86
CA ILE A 261 1.52 8.14 -14.77
C ILE A 261 2.12 8.20 -16.18
N TRP A 262 1.76 7.25 -17.04
CA TRP A 262 2.28 7.16 -18.40
C TRP A 262 1.94 8.41 -19.23
N HIS A 263 0.65 8.77 -19.28
CA HIS A 263 0.15 9.78 -20.22
C HIS A 263 0.21 11.21 -19.69
N ASN A 264 -0.01 11.44 -18.39
CA ASN A 264 -0.11 12.80 -17.83
C ASN A 264 1.14 13.21 -17.08
N VAL A 265 1.69 12.30 -16.27
CA VAL A 265 2.89 12.60 -15.48
C VAL A 265 4.09 12.59 -16.41
N LEU A 266 4.38 11.47 -17.07
CA LEU A 266 5.61 11.28 -17.83
C LEU A 266 5.52 11.81 -19.26
N ASN A 267 4.32 11.81 -19.87
CA ASN A 267 4.09 12.10 -21.29
C ASN A 267 4.90 11.15 -22.20
N TRP A 268 4.96 9.87 -21.84
CA TRP A 268 5.58 8.84 -22.68
C TRP A 268 4.74 8.55 -23.95
N PRO A 269 5.35 7.99 -25.02
CA PRO A 269 4.67 7.72 -26.28
C PRO A 269 3.38 6.91 -26.09
N LYS A 270 2.30 7.32 -26.74
CA LYS A 270 0.97 6.72 -26.53
C LYS A 270 0.87 5.34 -27.16
N GLU A 271 1.54 5.16 -28.29
CA GLU A 271 1.65 3.95 -29.09
C GLU A 271 2.38 2.82 -28.37
N GLU A 272 3.25 3.13 -27.41
CA GLU A 272 3.98 2.14 -26.61
C GLU A 272 3.16 1.59 -25.44
N TYR A 273 2.15 2.33 -24.97
CA TYR A 273 1.39 1.97 -23.76
C TYR A 273 0.66 0.62 -23.90
N PRO A 274 -0.04 0.30 -25.01
CA PRO A 274 -0.65 -1.02 -25.16
C PRO A 274 0.36 -2.17 -25.17
N VAL A 275 1.56 -1.95 -25.76
CA VAL A 275 2.65 -2.93 -25.78
C VAL A 275 3.18 -3.18 -24.38
N PHE A 276 3.36 -2.10 -23.60
CA PHE A 276 3.70 -2.19 -22.19
C PHE A 276 2.66 -3.01 -21.41
N LEU A 277 1.37 -2.69 -21.50
CA LEU A 277 0.32 -3.44 -20.79
C LEU A 277 0.27 -4.92 -21.18
N MET A 278 0.41 -5.23 -22.47
CA MET A 278 0.49 -6.62 -22.94
C MET A 278 1.69 -7.35 -22.33
N SER A 279 2.85 -6.70 -22.29
CA SER A 279 4.05 -7.31 -21.72
C SER A 279 3.92 -7.60 -20.22
N VAL A 280 3.23 -6.73 -19.46
CA VAL A 280 2.98 -6.96 -18.04
C VAL A 280 1.98 -8.09 -17.81
N ARG A 281 0.91 -8.18 -18.62
CA ARG A 281 -0.04 -9.31 -18.56
C ARG A 281 0.63 -10.65 -18.88
N GLU A 282 1.57 -10.68 -19.82
CA GLU A 282 2.35 -11.88 -20.12
C GLU A 282 3.29 -12.24 -18.95
N TYR A 283 3.97 -11.24 -18.39
CA TYR A 283 4.78 -11.41 -17.19
C TYR A 283 3.98 -12.02 -16.02
N LEU A 284 2.79 -11.50 -15.71
CA LEU A 284 1.96 -11.98 -14.60
C LEU A 284 1.55 -13.46 -14.75
N LYS A 285 1.43 -13.96 -15.97
CA LYS A 285 1.12 -15.37 -16.25
C LYS A 285 2.35 -16.28 -16.19
N ASN A 286 3.55 -15.72 -16.26
CA ASN A 286 4.79 -16.48 -16.34
C ASN A 286 5.27 -16.91 -14.95
N ARG A 287 4.96 -18.16 -14.58
CA ARG A 287 5.35 -18.75 -13.30
C ARG A 287 6.85 -19.04 -13.14
N SER A 288 7.65 -18.89 -14.19
CA SER A 288 9.12 -19.05 -14.12
C SER A 288 9.84 -17.77 -13.69
N ILE A 289 9.12 -16.64 -13.59
CA ILE A 289 9.65 -15.38 -13.10
C ILE A 289 9.13 -15.14 -11.69
N HIS A 290 10.04 -15.14 -10.72
CA HIS A 290 9.71 -15.14 -9.29
C HIS A 290 9.68 -13.72 -8.73
N GLY A 291 8.89 -12.86 -9.39
CA GLY A 291 8.77 -11.46 -9.01
C GLY A 291 7.92 -11.26 -7.75
N TYR A 292 8.28 -10.28 -6.93
CA TYR A 292 7.53 -9.85 -5.76
C TYR A 292 7.61 -8.32 -5.54
N MET A 293 6.64 -7.77 -4.83
CA MET A 293 6.64 -6.39 -4.30
C MET A 293 6.96 -6.39 -2.80
N SER A 294 7.43 -5.26 -2.25
CA SER A 294 7.79 -5.16 -0.82
C SER A 294 6.72 -4.41 -0.04
N VAL A 295 6.32 -4.93 1.12
CA VAL A 295 5.46 -4.26 2.09
C VAL A 295 6.25 -4.06 3.39
N ARG A 296 6.19 -2.87 3.98
CA ARG A 296 6.76 -2.62 5.31
C ARG A 296 5.74 -1.97 6.23
N ILE A 297 5.66 -2.54 7.42
CA ILE A 297 4.94 -1.97 8.54
C ILE A 297 5.95 -1.43 9.53
N VAL A 298 5.80 -0.17 9.91
CA VAL A 298 6.61 0.48 10.93
C VAL A 298 5.67 1.05 11.98
N TYR A 299 5.94 0.77 13.25
CA TYR A 299 5.16 1.34 14.34
C TYR A 299 6.03 1.77 15.50
N GLY A 300 5.50 2.66 16.32
CA GLY A 300 6.20 3.23 17.46
C GLY A 300 5.22 3.88 18.44
N ARG A 301 5.68 4.03 19.68
CA ARG A 301 4.89 4.58 20.78
C ARG A 301 5.35 5.98 21.12
N LYS A 302 4.43 6.90 21.37
CA LYS A 302 4.79 8.21 21.91
C LYS A 302 5.28 8.03 23.37
N PRO A 303 6.40 8.66 23.77
CA PRO A 303 6.88 8.65 25.15
C PRO A 303 5.84 9.17 26.15
N LYS A 304 5.94 8.75 27.42
CA LYS A 304 5.10 9.24 28.52
C LYS A 304 5.32 10.73 28.80
N ASP A 305 6.59 11.11 28.82
CA ASP A 305 7.05 12.45 29.14
C ASP A 305 7.56 13.07 27.84
N GLU A 306 7.07 14.25 27.47
CA GLU A 306 7.67 15.01 26.37
C GLU A 306 9.11 15.32 26.77
N VAL A 307 10.08 14.77 26.03
CA VAL A 307 11.47 15.21 26.17
C VAL A 307 11.45 16.68 25.81
N SER A 308 11.58 17.53 26.84
CA SER A 308 11.67 18.97 26.65
C SER A 308 12.87 19.21 25.75
N ALA A 309 12.64 19.67 24.52
CA ALA A 309 13.72 20.09 23.64
C ALA A 309 14.41 21.28 24.32
N THR A 310 15.57 21.01 24.92
CA THR A 310 16.51 22.03 25.41
C THR A 310 17.26 22.65 24.26
#